data_AF-A0A0H5BJ80-F1
#
_entry.id   AF-A0A0H5BJ80-F1
#
_cell.length_a   1.000
_cell.length_b   1.000
_cell.length_c   1.000
_cell.angle_alpha   90.00
_cell.angle_beta   90.00
_cell.angle_gamma   90.00
#
_symmetry.space_group_name_H-M   'P 1'
#
loop_
_entity.id
_entity.type
_entity.pdbx_description
1 polymer ?
#
loop_
_entity_poly.entity_id
_entity_poly.type
_entity_poly.pdbx_seq_one_letter_code
_entity_poly.pdbx_strand_id
1 'polypeptide(L)' 'MNDNQPQTAAAQKADRHFRKEMHEKAGAAAWAEYQAGQTAILEKTARLKELRLAKEATLPKATPKVAKPKKKTVTRASSK' A
#
# COMPACT_ATOMS: atom_id res chain seq x y z
N MET A 1 -12.72 -18.11 -43.21
CA MET A 1 -11.82 -16.97 -43.50
C MET A 1 -10.74 -16.96 -42.43
N ASN A 2 -9.48 -17.14 -42.80
CA ASN A 2 -8.36 -16.92 -41.89
C ASN A 2 -7.88 -15.48 -42.13
N ASP A 3 -8.18 -14.57 -41.22
CA ASP A 3 -7.79 -13.15 -41.28
C ASP A 3 -6.31 -12.98 -40.88
N ASN A 4 -5.44 -13.79 -41.45
CA ASN A 4 -4.00 -13.72 -41.23
C ASN A 4 -3.35 -12.89 -42.34
N GLN A 5 -3.82 -11.64 -42.49
CA GLN A 5 -3.16 -10.64 -43.34
C GLN A 5 -1.95 -10.09 -42.58
N PRO A 6 -0.74 -10.08 -43.16
CA PRO A 6 0.42 -9.49 -42.50
C PRO A 6 0.15 -7.99 -42.27
N GLN A 7 -0.04 -7.63 -41.00
CA GLN A 7 -0.17 -6.26 -40.52
C GLN A 7 0.98 -5.41 -41.08
N THR A 8 0.66 -4.33 -41.79
CA THR A 8 1.66 -3.43 -42.36
C THR A 8 2.56 -2.87 -41.26
N ALA A 9 3.81 -2.55 -41.59
CA ALA A 9 4.77 -2.03 -40.61
C ALA A 9 4.27 -0.75 -39.88
N ALA A 10 3.41 0.04 -40.53
CA ALA A 10 2.77 1.21 -39.93
C ALA A 10 1.76 0.81 -38.84
N ALA A 11 0.92 -0.18 -39.11
CA ALA A 11 -0.09 -0.64 -38.16
C ALA A 11 0.54 -1.31 -36.93
N GLN A 12 1.61 -2.08 -37.11
CA GLN A 12 2.38 -2.63 -35.98
C GLN A 12 3.00 -1.55 -35.08
N LYS A 13 3.45 -0.42 -35.66
CA LYS A 13 3.99 0.70 -34.88
C LYS A 13 2.88 1.40 -34.11
N ALA A 14 1.72 1.64 -34.73
CA ALA A 14 0.56 2.23 -34.07
C ALA A 14 0.08 1.37 -32.88
N ASP A 15 -0.01 0.05 -33.06
CA ASP A 15 -0.38 -0.88 -31.98
C ASP A 15 0.61 -0.85 -30.81
N ARG A 16 1.92 -0.78 -31.09
CA ARG A 16 2.94 -0.66 -30.04
C ARG A 16 2.79 0.63 -29.25
N HIS A 17 2.54 1.75 -29.93
CA HIS A 17 2.31 3.04 -29.28
C HIS A 17 1.05 3.01 -28.42
N PHE A 18 -0.06 2.49 -28.96
CA PHE A 18 -1.31 2.38 -28.22
C PHE A 18 -1.16 1.53 -26.97
N ARG A 19 -0.54 0.35 -27.08
CA ARG A 19 -0.28 -0.52 -25.92
C ARG A 19 0.60 0.19 -24.88
N LYS A 20 1.63 0.90 -25.31
CA LYS A 20 2.50 1.67 -24.41
C LYS A 20 1.71 2.73 -23.64
N GLU A 21 0.90 3.54 -24.33
CA GLU A 21 0.05 4.54 -23.68
C GLU A 21 -0.95 3.91 -22.70
N MET A 22 -1.54 2.77 -23.05
CA MET A 22 -2.48 2.06 -22.18
C MET A 22 -1.79 1.56 -20.90
N HIS A 23 -0.57 1.04 -21.00
CA HIS A 23 0.22 0.64 -19.83
C HIS A 23 0.63 1.83 -18.97
N GLU A 24 1.02 2.95 -19.58
CA GLU A 24 1.35 4.18 -18.87
C GLU A 24 0.13 4.73 -18.10
N LYS A 25 -1.05 4.75 -18.73
CA LYS A 25 -2.31 5.15 -18.08
C LYS A 25 -2.70 4.23 -16.93
N ALA A 26 -2.58 2.91 -17.12
CA ALA A 26 -2.84 1.93 -16.08
C ALA A 26 -1.87 2.08 -14.90
N GLY A 27 -0.58 2.33 -15.17
CA GLY A 27 0.42 2.61 -14.15
C GLY A 27 0.13 3.90 -13.37
N ALA A 28 -0.27 4.97 -14.08
CA ALA A 28 -0.65 6.24 -13.45
C ALA A 28 -1.89 6.08 -12.54
N ALA A 29 -2.91 5.34 -12.98
CA ALA A 29 -4.10 5.05 -12.18
C ALA A 29 -3.75 4.27 -10.90
N ALA A 30 -2.93 3.23 -11.01
CA ALA A 30 -2.49 2.44 -9.86
C ALA A 30 -1.71 3.30 -8.83
N TRP A 31 -0.85 4.21 -9.32
CA TRP A 31 -0.14 5.16 -8.44
C TRP A 31 -1.08 6.13 -7.72
N ALA A 32 -2.10 6.63 -8.42
CA ALA A 32 -3.09 7.54 -7.83
C ALA A 32 -3.90 6.84 -6.72
N GLU A 33 -4.33 5.59 -6.95
CA GLU A 33 -5.03 4.79 -5.94
C GLU A 33 -4.17 4.51 -4.72
N TYR A 34 -2.88 4.17 -4.92
CA TYR A 34 -1.94 4.00 -3.82
C TYR A 34 -1.80 5.27 -3.00
N GLN A 35 -1.62 6.42 -3.64
CA GLN A 35 -1.49 7.71 -2.95
C GLN A 35 -2.76 8.06 -2.15
N ALA A 36 -3.95 7.86 -2.72
CA ALA A 36 -5.22 8.08 -2.03
C ALA A 36 -5.37 7.15 -0.80
N GLY A 37 -4.91 5.90 -0.90
CA GLY A 37 -4.85 4.99 0.23
C GLY A 37 -3.92 5.50 1.34
N GLN A 38 -2.74 6.03 0.97
CA GLN A 38 -1.79 6.58 1.93
C GLN A 38 -2.33 7.82 2.64
N THR A 39 -2.98 8.75 1.92
CA THR A 39 -3.55 9.95 2.55
C THR A 39 -4.65 9.59 3.55
N ALA A 40 -5.55 8.66 3.20
CA ALA A 40 -6.60 8.20 4.10
C ALA A 40 -6.05 7.53 5.38
N ILE A 41 -4.93 6.78 5.27
CA ILE A 41 -4.25 6.21 6.44
C ILE A 41 -3.66 7.33 7.30
N LEU A 42 -2.95 8.29 6.69
CA LEU A 42 -2.33 9.39 7.41
C LEU A 42 -3.37 10.21 8.19
N GLU A 43 -4.48 10.58 7.55
CA GLU A 43 -5.58 11.31 8.20
C GLU A 43 -6.15 10.55 9.40
N LYS A 44 -6.45 9.26 9.25
CA LYS A 44 -6.95 8.43 10.35
C LYS A 44 -5.94 8.35 11.49
N THR A 45 -4.65 8.19 11.17
CA THR A 45 -3.61 8.13 12.20
C THR A 45 -3.40 9.47 12.89
N ALA A 46 -3.50 10.60 12.18
CA ALA A 46 -3.43 11.94 12.75
C ALA A 46 -4.56 12.15 13.77
N ARG A 47 -5.80 11.83 13.38
CA ARG A 47 -6.96 11.88 14.30
C ARG A 47 -6.75 11.02 15.54
N LEU A 48 -6.23 9.79 15.39
CA LEU A 48 -5.95 8.93 16.53
C LEU A 48 -4.83 9.48 17.43
N LYS A 49 -3.80 10.12 16.86
CA LYS A 49 -2.74 10.79 17.62
C LYS A 49 -3.28 11.96 18.41
N GLU A 50 -4.13 12.79 17.82
CA GLU A 50 -4.80 13.90 18.52
C GLU A 50 -5.64 13.41 19.68
N LEU A 51 -6.46 12.36 19.47
CA LEU A 51 -7.25 11.76 20.52
C LEU A 51 -6.38 11.16 21.64
N ARG A 52 -5.24 10.56 21.31
CA ARG A 52 -4.28 10.07 22.32
C ARG A 52 -3.69 11.22 23.11
N LEU A 53 -3.25 12.28 22.43
CA LEU A 53 -2.67 13.46 23.08
C LEU A 53 -3.69 14.13 24.03
N ALA A 54 -4.95 14.25 23.61
CA ALA A 54 -6.03 14.79 24.46
C ALA A 54 -6.31 13.90 25.69
N LYS A 55 -6.23 12.57 25.53
CA LYS A 55 -6.37 11.62 26.65
C LYS A 55 -5.17 11.67 27.59
N GLU A 56 -3.95 11.78 27.06
CA GLU A 56 -2.73 11.89 27.86
C GLU A 56 -2.64 13.22 28.61
N ALA A 57 -3.21 14.30 28.05
CA ALA A 57 -3.30 15.60 28.73
C ALA A 57 -4.27 15.57 29.93
N THR A 58 -5.26 14.68 29.91
CA THR A 58 -6.29 14.55 30.97
C THR A 58 -5.98 13.45 31.98
N LEU A 59 -5.16 12.47 31.63
CA LEU A 59 -4.64 11.49 32.60
C LEU A 59 -3.42 12.08 33.34
N PRO A 60 -3.36 11.97 34.69
CA PRO A 60 -2.10 12.21 35.39
C PRO A 60 -1.06 11.24 34.84
N LYS A 61 0.12 11.76 34.44
CA LYS A 61 1.26 11.00 33.91
C LYS A 61 1.49 9.78 34.81
N ALA A 62 0.97 8.63 34.41
CA ALA A 62 1.22 7.39 35.12
C ALA A 62 2.71 7.11 34.98
N THR A 63 3.42 7.09 36.11
CA THR A 63 4.83 6.73 36.18
C THR A 63 5.07 5.43 35.40
N PRO A 64 6.19 5.30 34.68
CA PRO A 64 6.41 4.20 33.77
C PRO A 64 6.38 2.89 34.57
N LYS A 65 5.29 2.11 34.42
CA LYS A 65 5.24 0.74 34.91
C LYS A 65 6.26 -0.04 34.09
N VAL A 66 7.42 -0.27 34.71
CA VAL A 66 8.51 -1.13 34.21
C VAL A 66 7.88 -2.39 33.61
N ALA A 67 7.95 -2.50 32.29
CA ALA A 67 7.44 -3.64 31.57
C ALA A 67 8.23 -4.87 32.01
N LYS A 68 7.58 -5.78 32.77
CA LYS A 68 8.17 -7.07 33.10
C LYS A 68 8.48 -7.81 31.79
N PRO A 69 9.71 -8.32 31.58
CA PRO A 69 10.06 -8.98 30.34
C PRO A 69 9.21 -10.25 30.18
N LYS A 70 8.32 -10.25 29.17
CA LYS A 70 7.61 -11.47 28.77
C LYS A 70 8.67 -12.43 28.20
N LYS A 71 8.96 -13.51 28.93
CA LYS A 71 9.81 -14.61 28.43
C LYS A 71 9.23 -15.09 27.10
N LYS A 72 10.05 -15.05 26.05
CA LYS A 72 9.72 -15.67 24.76
C LYS A 72 9.81 -17.19 24.94
N THR A 73 8.68 -17.87 25.03
CA THR A 73 8.67 -19.32 24.81
C THR A 73 8.74 -19.54 23.31
N VAL A 74 9.95 -19.78 22.80
CA VAL A 74 10.16 -20.29 21.45
C VAL A 74 9.82 -21.78 21.49
N THR A 75 8.61 -22.16 21.12
CA THR A 75 8.33 -23.54 20.73
C THR A 75 8.67 -23.67 19.24
N ARG A 76 9.91 -24.09 18.96
CA ARG A 76 10.29 -24.60 17.65
C ARG A 76 9.59 -25.94 17.46
N ALA A 77 8.41 -25.95 16.84
CA ALA A 77 7.80 -27.18 16.38
C ALA A 77 8.55 -27.65 15.12
N SER A 78 9.60 -28.43 15.34
CA SER A 78 10.15 -29.38 14.38
C SER A 78 9.31 -30.64 14.41
N SER A 79 8.79 -31.09 13.25
CA SER A 79 8.21 -32.43 12.98
C SER A 79 7.21 -32.28 11.83
N LYS A 80 7.18 -33.06 10.75
CA LYS A 80 7.95 -34.23 10.30
C LYS A 80 7.67 -34.38 8.80
#